data_AF-A0A0F6W914-F1
#
_entry.id   AF-A0A0F6W914-F1
#
_cell.length_a   1.000
_cell.length_b   1.000
_cell.length_c   1.000
_cell.angle_alpha   90.00
_cell.angle_beta   90.00
_cell.angle_gamma   90.00
#
_symmetry.space_group_name_H-M   'P 1'
#
loop_
_entity.id
_entity.type
_entity.pdbx_description
1 polymer ?
#
loop_
_entity_poly.entity_id
_entity_poly.type
_entity_poly.pdbx_seq_one_letter_code
_entity_poly.pdbx_strand_id
1 'polypeptide(L)'
;MSEETQQRPEGAPAQNGDAIQVGDAVQCKPVEVVVGEKGVERAIKHLKRKMAAEGILRELKRRRHYMKPSVKRRKKESEAARRRRKREKQLQAR
;
A
#
# COMPACT_ATOMS: atom_id res chain seq x y z
N MET A 1 14.83 -17.65 60.18
CA MET A 1 15.78 -16.64 59.72
C MET A 1 16.43 -17.24 58.47
N SER A 2 15.72 -17.38 57.36
CA SER A 2 15.42 -16.30 56.40
C SER A 2 16.77 -15.72 55.95
N GLU A 3 17.20 -15.87 54.71
CA GLU A 3 16.54 -15.32 53.52
C GLU A 3 16.87 -16.13 52.26
N GLU A 4 15.85 -16.76 51.68
CA GLU A 4 15.87 -17.22 50.30
C GLU A 4 15.59 -16.00 49.43
N THR A 5 16.65 -15.29 49.02
CA THR A 5 16.53 -14.17 48.08
C THR A 5 16.18 -14.73 46.70
N GLN A 6 14.88 -14.80 46.42
CA GLN A 6 14.32 -14.97 45.10
C GLN A 6 14.85 -13.86 44.18
N GLN A 7 15.76 -14.22 43.27
CA GLN A 7 16.12 -13.36 42.16
C GLN A 7 14.92 -13.33 41.20
N ARG A 8 14.30 -12.15 41.06
CA ARG A 8 13.18 -11.89 40.15
C ARG A 8 13.58 -12.22 38.70
N PRO A 9 12.70 -12.81 37.88
CA PRO A 9 12.92 -12.87 36.44
C PRO A 9 12.81 -11.45 35.87
N GLU A 10 13.94 -10.97 35.33
CA GLU A 10 14.05 -9.74 34.53
C GLU A 10 12.97 -9.76 33.44
N GLY A 11 12.15 -8.71 33.42
CA GLY A 11 11.02 -8.58 32.52
C GLY A 11 11.42 -8.72 31.06
N ALA A 12 10.66 -9.52 30.33
CA ALA A 12 10.71 -9.55 28.87
C ALA A 12 10.60 -8.12 28.34
N PRO A 13 11.52 -7.64 27.48
CA PRO A 13 11.33 -6.37 26.82
C PRO A 13 10.07 -6.48 25.96
N ALA A 14 9.06 -5.73 26.36
CA ALA A 14 7.83 -5.52 25.60
C ALA A 14 8.19 -5.26 24.14
N GLN A 15 7.56 -6.00 23.24
CA GLN A 15 7.61 -5.78 21.81
C GLN A 15 6.94 -4.43 21.53
N ASN A 16 7.70 -3.36 21.72
CA ASN A 16 7.25 -1.99 21.53
C ASN A 16 7.06 -1.74 20.05
N GLY A 17 5.79 -1.78 19.65
CA GLY A 17 5.20 -0.92 18.64
C GLY A 17 5.57 -1.28 17.21
N ASP A 18 4.58 -1.85 16.52
CA ASP A 18 4.44 -1.87 15.06
C ASP A 18 5.27 -0.77 14.40
N ALA A 19 6.47 -1.14 13.94
CA ALA A 19 7.30 -0.28 13.13
C ALA A 19 6.42 0.15 11.96
N ILE A 20 6.04 1.42 11.94
CA ILE A 20 5.27 2.00 10.85
C ILE A 20 6.16 1.85 9.63
N GLN A 21 5.92 0.82 8.84
CA GLN A 21 6.49 0.69 7.52
C GLN A 21 5.94 1.86 6.70
N VAL A 22 6.66 2.99 6.70
CA VAL A 22 6.50 4.09 5.73
C VAL A 22 7.06 3.59 4.39
N GLY A 23 6.54 2.45 3.93
CA GLY A 23 7.00 1.72 2.76
C GLY A 23 5.80 1.49 1.86
N ASP A 24 5.29 2.57 1.28
CA ASP A 24 4.51 2.56 0.03
C ASP A 24 4.52 4.00 -0.50
N ALA A 25 5.69 4.61 -0.57
CA ALA A 25 5.89 5.59 -1.62
C ALA A 25 5.82 4.75 -2.90
N VAL A 26 4.66 4.78 -3.58
CA VAL A 26 4.50 4.14 -4.89
C VAL A 26 5.68 4.61 -5.73
N GLN A 27 6.66 3.73 -5.98
CA GLN A 27 7.76 4.01 -6.88
C GLN A 27 7.17 4.01 -8.28
N CYS A 28 6.68 5.17 -8.70
CA CYS A 28 6.22 5.40 -10.06
C CYS A 28 7.46 5.32 -10.95
N LYS A 29 7.68 4.19 -11.62
CA LYS A 29 8.69 4.11 -12.68
C LYS A 29 8.19 4.96 -13.86
N PRO A 30 9.07 5.57 -14.65
CA PRO A 30 8.65 6.29 -15.85
C PRO A 30 7.93 5.31 -16.80
N VAL A 31 6.72 5.69 -17.25
CA VAL A 31 5.90 4.84 -18.13
C VAL A 31 6.21 5.16 -19.58
N GLU A 32 6.75 4.17 -20.28
CA GLU A 32 7.05 4.27 -21.70
C GLU A 32 6.14 3.34 -22.52
N VAL A 33 5.74 3.83 -23.70
CA VAL A 33 4.98 3.06 -24.69
C VAL A 33 5.55 3.31 -26.07
N VAL A 34 6.03 2.24 -26.70
CA VAL A 34 6.47 2.26 -28.09
C VAL A 34 5.26 2.22 -29.01
N VAL A 35 5.24 3.11 -30.00
CA VAL A 35 4.22 3.12 -31.06
C VAL A 35 4.73 2.23 -32.18
N GLY A 36 4.09 1.07 -32.38
CA GLY A 36 4.35 0.20 -33.53
C GLY A 36 3.37 0.46 -34.68
N GLU A 37 3.32 -0.46 -35.64
CA GLU A 37 2.45 -0.38 -36.83
C GLU A 37 0.94 -0.36 -36.52
N LYS A 38 0.54 -0.74 -35.32
CA LYS A 38 -0.86 -0.82 -34.88
C LYS A 38 -1.51 0.55 -34.59
N GLY A 39 -0.83 1.65 -34.94
CA GLY A 39 -1.35 3.01 -34.89
C GLY A 39 -1.27 3.71 -33.52
N VAL A 40 -1.32 5.04 -33.55
CA VAL A 40 -1.14 5.95 -32.40
C VAL A 40 -2.25 5.79 -31.36
N GLU A 41 -3.51 5.63 -31.78
CA GLU A 41 -4.65 5.52 -30.87
C GLU A 41 -4.51 4.33 -29.90
N ARG A 42 -3.99 3.20 -30.42
CA ARG A 42 -3.77 2.00 -29.62
C ARG A 42 -2.65 2.19 -28.61
N ALA A 43 -1.60 2.93 -28.97
CA ALA A 43 -0.53 3.28 -28.06
C ALA A 43 -1.05 4.19 -26.91
N ILE A 44 -1.88 5.18 -27.22
CA ILE A 44 -2.51 6.05 -26.20
C ILE A 44 -3.36 5.23 -25.24
N LYS A 45 -4.16 4.28 -25.76
CA LYS A 45 -4.98 3.39 -24.91
C LYS A 45 -4.11 2.51 -24.02
N HIS A 46 -3.00 1.98 -24.53
CA HIS A 46 -2.05 1.21 -23.74
C HIS A 46 -1.38 2.06 -22.65
N LEU A 47 -0.96 3.28 -22.96
CA LEU A 47 -0.37 4.21 -22.01
C LEU A 47 -1.33 4.48 -20.86
N LYS A 48 -2.57 4.84 -21.16
CA LYS A 48 -3.63 5.06 -20.14
C LYS A 48 -3.80 3.84 -19.25
N ARG A 49 -3.75 2.63 -19.81
CA ARG A 49 -3.89 1.38 -19.06
C ARG A 49 -2.67 1.09 -18.18
N LYS A 50 -1.44 1.32 -18.67
CA LYS A 50 -0.20 1.19 -17.88
C LYS A 50 -0.18 2.17 -16.72
N MET A 51 -0.51 3.45 -16.95
CA MET A 51 -0.61 4.48 -15.90
C MET A 51 -1.64 4.13 -14.82
N ALA A 52 -2.76 3.50 -15.21
CA ALA A 52 -3.75 3.02 -14.27
C ALA A 52 -3.27 1.79 -13.47
N ALA A 53 -2.53 0.88 -14.10
CA ALA A 53 -1.98 -0.31 -13.46
C ALA A 53 -0.91 0.05 -12.40
N GLU A 54 -0.03 1.00 -12.72
CA GLU A 54 0.97 1.52 -11.78
C GLU A 54 0.35 2.42 -10.70
N GLY A 55 -0.89 2.88 -10.90
CA GLY A 55 -1.63 3.64 -9.91
C GLY A 55 -1.15 5.10 -9.77
N ILE A 56 -0.41 5.61 -10.74
CA ILE A 56 0.14 6.98 -10.77
C ILE A 56 -0.97 8.02 -10.54
N LEU A 57 -2.08 7.90 -11.29
CA LEU A 57 -3.22 8.82 -11.17
C LEU A 57 -3.87 8.79 -9.76
N ARG A 58 -3.87 7.62 -9.12
CA ARG A 58 -4.42 7.44 -7.77
C ARG A 58 -3.49 8.01 -6.72
N GLU A 59 -2.19 7.89 -6.91
CA GLU A 59 -1.19 8.50 -6.03
C GLU A 59 -1.19 10.03 -6.16
N LEU A 60 -1.28 10.58 -7.37
CA LEU A 60 -1.45 12.01 -7.60
C LEU A 60 -2.68 12.56 -6.86
N LYS A 61 -3.81 11.85 -6.93
CA LYS A 61 -5.03 12.24 -6.21
C LYS A 61 -4.87 12.17 -4.69
N ARG A 62 -4.12 11.18 -4.18
CA ARG A 62 -3.82 11.02 -2.75
C ARG A 62 -2.89 12.10 -2.23
N ARG A 63 -1.97 12.61 -3.07
CA ARG A 63 -0.98 13.64 -2.72
C ARG A 63 -1.45 15.08 -2.94
N ARG A 64 -2.62 15.31 -3.57
CA ARG A 64 -3.12 16.66 -3.89
C ARG A 64 -3.29 17.58 -2.68
N HIS A 65 -3.57 17.03 -1.50
CA HIS A 65 -3.71 17.78 -0.26
C HIS A 65 -3.01 17.05 0.88
N TYR A 66 -2.53 17.81 1.87
CA TYR A 66 -1.97 17.21 3.07
C TYR A 66 -3.06 16.45 3.83
N MET A 67 -2.79 15.18 4.12
CA MET A 67 -3.61 14.36 5.00
C MET A 67 -2.79 13.96 6.21
N LYS A 68 -3.33 14.21 7.40
CA LYS A 68 -2.74 13.80 8.67
C LYS A 68 -2.40 12.29 8.62
N PRO A 69 -1.24 11.85 9.14
CA PRO A 69 -0.78 10.46 9.02
C PRO A 69 -1.79 9.42 9.49
N SER A 70 -2.53 9.69 10.57
CA SER A 70 -3.60 8.81 11.06
C SER A 70 -4.74 8.62 10.04
N VAL A 71 -5.17 9.69 9.37
CA VAL A 71 -6.21 9.63 8.34
C VAL A 71 -5.71 8.90 7.10
N LYS A 72 -4.43 9.08 6.75
CA LYS A 72 -3.77 8.34 5.65
C LYS A 72 -3.75 6.82 5.93
N ARG A 73 -3.47 6.40 7.18
CA ARG A 73 -3.52 4.99 7.61
C ARG A 73 -4.93 4.40 7.50
N ARG A 74 -5.92 5.04 8.11
CA ARG A 74 -7.33 4.62 8.05
C ARG A 74 -7.84 4.46 6.62
N LYS A 75 -7.46 5.39 5.73
CA LYS A 75 -7.85 5.35 4.31
C LYS A 75 -7.15 4.22 3.53
N LYS A 76 -5.89 3.93 3.85
CA LYS A 76 -5.14 2.80 3.26
C LYS A 76 -5.77 1.46 3.65
N GLU A 77 -6.08 1.27 4.93
CA GLU A 77 -6.68 0.03 5.46
C GLU A 77 -8.08 -0.23 4.88
N SER A 78 -8.95 0.78 4.90
CA SER A 78 -10.29 0.67 4.33
C SER A 78 -10.27 0.39 2.82
N GLU A 79 -9.33 0.99 2.08
CA GLU A 79 -9.20 0.72 0.65
C GLU A 79 -8.61 -0.67 0.36
N ALA A 80 -7.65 -1.14 1.17
CA ALA A 80 -7.13 -2.49 1.07
C ALA A 80 -8.23 -3.53 1.33
N ALA A 81 -9.04 -3.33 2.37
CA ALA A 81 -10.19 -4.19 2.68
C ALA A 81 -11.21 -4.19 1.53
N ARG A 82 -11.55 -3.02 0.98
CA ARG A 82 -12.45 -2.91 -0.19
C ARG A 82 -11.91 -3.67 -1.40
N ARG A 83 -10.60 -3.61 -1.66
CA ARG A 83 -9.94 -4.33 -2.76
C ARG A 83 -9.94 -5.84 -2.56
N ARG A 84 -9.69 -6.32 -1.35
CA ARG A 84 -9.76 -7.76 -1.01
C ARG A 84 -11.16 -8.31 -1.29
N ARG A 85 -12.19 -7.66 -0.74
CA ARG A 85 -13.61 -8.03 -1.00
C ARG A 85 -13.97 -8.02 -2.48
N LYS A 86 -13.47 -7.02 -3.25
CA LYS A 86 -13.73 -6.97 -4.70
C LYS A 86 -13.03 -8.10 -5.46
N ARG A 87 -11.84 -8.53 -5.02
CA ARG A 87 -11.11 -9.65 -5.64
C ARG A 87 -11.80 -10.98 -5.32
N GLU A 88 -12.20 -11.19 -4.07
CA GLU A 88 -12.94 -12.38 -3.64
C GLU A 88 -14.24 -12.54 -4.44
N LYS A 89 -15.03 -11.47 -4.59
CA LYS A 89 -16.24 -11.51 -5.43
C LYS A 89 -15.96 -11.85 -6.89
N GLN A 90 -14.87 -11.34 -7.47
CA GLN A 90 -14.50 -11.65 -8.86
C GLN A 90 -14.00 -13.09 -9.01
N LEU A 91 -13.32 -13.63 -7.99
CA LEU A 91 -12.87 -15.02 -7.98
C LEU A 91 -14.04 -16.00 -7.83
N GLN A 92 -15.03 -15.64 -7.01
CA GLN A 92 -16.26 -16.41 -6.82
C GLN A 92 -17.19 -16.37 -8.04
N ALA A 93 -17.12 -15.30 -8.84
CA ALA A 93 -17.92 -15.13 -10.05
C ALA A 93 -17.22 -15.65 -11.33
N ARG A 94 -16.02 -16.22 -11.21
CA ARG A 94 -15.26 -16.85 -12.29
C ARG A 94 -15.53 -18.34 -12.30
#